data_AF-A0A3P6DHM8-F1
#
_entry.id   AF-A0A3P6DHM8-F1
#
_cell.length_a   1.000
_cell.length_b   1.000
_cell.length_c   1.000
_cell.angle_alpha   90.00
_cell.angle_beta   90.00
_cell.angle_gamma   90.00
#
_symmetry.space_group_name_H-M   'P 1'
#
loop_
_entity.id
_entity.type
_entity.pdbx_description
1 polymer ?
#
loop_
_entity_poly.entity_id
_entity_poly.type
_entity_poly.pdbx_seq_one_letter_code
_entity_poly.pdbx_strand_id
1 'polypeptide(L)'
;MRSRPIELVDCLDNTLTWKLIERIFEEVAPRKKVQTVEIGYVNEFARATLSYSSRRGQDTSWMQARTDSQQDRLDSLGDLLDLMALENPTFQRVLEARRAALKMQQRNPESTDRESQEPSATANYV
;
A
#
# COMPACT_ATOMS: atom_id res chain seq x y z
N MET A 1 45.93 52.39 36.50
CA MET A 1 45.63 51.12 35.81
C MET A 1 44.30 50.59 36.34
N ARG A 2 43.31 50.40 35.46
CA ARG A 2 42.01 49.77 35.75
C ARG A 2 42.20 48.25 35.73
N SER A 3 41.60 47.54 36.69
CA SER A 3 41.00 46.22 36.50
C SER A 3 40.01 45.96 37.65
N ARG A 4 38.73 45.79 37.29
CA ARG A 4 37.72 45.18 38.18
C ARG A 4 37.80 43.66 37.97
N PRO A 5 37.65 42.83 39.00
CA PRO A 5 37.13 41.49 38.82
C PRO A 5 35.68 41.43 39.32
N ILE A 6 34.82 40.99 38.42
CA ILE A 6 33.42 40.66 38.60
C ILE A 6 33.39 39.28 39.22
N GLU A 7 33.23 39.12 40.54
CA GLU A 7 32.90 37.82 41.15
C GLU A 7 32.08 38.07 42.42
N LEU A 8 30.85 38.56 42.25
CA LEU A 8 29.86 38.64 43.34
C LEU A 8 28.59 37.82 42.99
N VAL A 9 28.68 36.86 42.07
CA VAL A 9 27.51 36.10 41.57
C VAL A 9 27.71 34.57 41.60
N ASP A 10 28.90 34.04 41.86
CA ASP A 10 29.15 32.63 41.47
C ASP A 10 29.03 31.56 42.56
N CYS A 11 28.59 31.88 43.79
CA CYS A 11 28.59 30.86 44.85
C CYS A 11 27.27 30.59 45.58
N LEU A 12 26.22 31.41 45.40
CA LEU A 12 24.94 31.18 46.09
C LEU A 12 23.89 30.47 45.21
N ASP A 13 24.13 30.38 43.90
CA ASP A 13 23.13 29.87 42.95
C ASP A 13 23.23 28.38 42.64
N ASN A 14 24.34 27.68 42.92
CA ASN A 14 24.51 26.30 42.46
C ASN A 14 23.52 25.30 43.09
N THR A 15 23.18 25.46 44.37
CA THR A 15 22.25 24.54 45.04
C THR A 15 20.79 24.80 44.68
N LEU A 16 20.42 26.08 44.44
CA LEU A 16 19.08 26.46 43.99
C LEU A 16 18.89 26.13 42.50
N THR A 17 19.92 26.34 41.69
CA THR A 17 19.95 26.00 40.26
C THR A 17 19.86 24.50 40.05
N TRP A 18 20.58 23.68 40.83
CA TRP A 18 20.48 22.23 40.76
C TRP A 18 19.07 21.72 41.11
N LYS A 19 18.46 22.25 42.18
CA LYS A 19 17.08 21.93 42.56
C LYS A 19 16.06 22.38 41.51
N LEU A 20 16.30 23.50 40.84
CA LEU A 20 15.49 23.97 39.71
C LEU A 20 15.65 23.06 38.49
N ILE A 21 16.88 22.61 38.18
CA ILE A 21 17.17 21.67 37.11
C ILE A 21 16.48 20.32 37.38
N GLU A 22 16.57 19.78 38.61
CA GLU A 22 15.86 18.55 38.99
C GLU A 22 14.35 18.71 38.88
N ARG A 23 13.80 19.84 39.33
CA ARG A 23 12.36 20.14 39.23
C ARG A 23 11.90 20.23 37.77
N ILE A 24 12.68 20.86 36.89
CA ILE A 24 12.40 20.93 35.46
C ILE A 24 12.53 19.53 34.84
N PHE A 25 13.50 18.72 35.24
CA PHE A 25 13.63 17.36 34.70
C PHE A 25 12.49 16.44 35.14
N GLU A 26 12.00 16.59 36.37
CA GLU A 26 10.82 15.88 36.89
C GLU A 26 9.51 16.36 36.23
N GLU A 27 9.39 17.67 35.95
CA GLU A 27 8.24 18.29 35.26
C GLU A 27 8.20 17.94 33.77
N VAL A 28 9.37 17.85 33.13
CA VAL A 28 9.52 17.58 31.69
C VAL A 28 9.65 16.08 31.41
N ALA A 29 9.93 15.24 32.41
CA ALA A 29 9.82 13.79 32.28
C ALA A 29 8.36 13.42 32.04
N PRO A 30 7.98 12.96 30.84
CA PRO A 30 6.62 12.55 30.58
C PRO A 30 6.32 11.38 31.51
N ARG A 31 5.39 11.57 32.45
CA ARG A 31 4.88 10.51 33.33
C ARG A 31 4.54 9.30 32.47
N LYS A 32 5.37 8.26 32.54
CA LYS A 32 5.36 7.06 31.67
C LYS A 32 4.16 6.15 31.91
N LYS A 33 2.93 6.62 31.67
CA LYS A 33 1.71 5.81 31.87
C LYS A 33 0.67 5.92 30.75
N VAL A 34 1.03 6.42 29.56
CA VAL A 34 0.08 6.56 28.45
C VAL A 34 0.60 6.00 27.11
N GLN A 35 1.84 5.51 27.02
CA GLN A 35 2.40 5.05 25.74
C GLN A 35 2.18 3.55 25.45
N THR A 36 1.76 2.75 26.43
CA THR A 36 1.55 1.29 26.25
C THR A 36 0.28 0.98 25.46
N VAL A 37 -0.76 1.82 25.57
CA VAL A 37 -2.05 1.64 24.85
C VAL A 37 -1.89 1.95 23.36
N GLU A 38 -1.07 2.94 23.03
CA GLU A 38 -0.78 3.37 21.66
C GLU A 38 0.02 2.31 20.89
N ILE A 39 1.00 1.65 21.52
CA ILE A 39 1.78 0.55 20.91
C ILE A 39 0.89 -0.66 20.61
N GLY A 40 -0.06 -0.98 21.50
CA GLY A 40 -1.03 -2.07 21.29
C GLY A 40 -1.93 -1.81 20.07
N TYR A 41 -2.44 -0.59 19.94
CA TYR A 41 -3.27 -0.16 18.80
C TYR A 41 -2.49 -0.12 17.49
N VAL A 42 -1.27 0.44 17.48
CA VAL A 42 -0.41 0.48 16.29
C VAL A 42 -0.03 -0.93 15.83
N ASN A 43 0.19 -1.86 16.76
CA ASN A 43 0.46 -3.26 16.45
C ASN A 43 -0.76 -3.99 15.88
N GLU A 44 -1.96 -3.77 16.44
CA GLU A 44 -3.20 -4.33 15.90
C GLU A 44 -3.52 -3.77 14.51
N PHE A 45 -3.35 -2.46 14.33
CA PHE A 45 -3.47 -1.79 13.05
C PHE A 45 -2.48 -2.36 12.02
N ALA A 46 -1.20 -2.48 12.38
CA ALA A 46 -0.20 -3.10 11.51
C ALA A 46 -0.58 -4.55 11.14
N ARG A 47 -1.08 -5.35 12.09
CA ARG A 47 -1.58 -6.72 11.81
C ARG A 47 -2.78 -6.72 10.88
N ALA A 48 -3.73 -5.81 11.06
CA ALA A 48 -4.91 -5.69 10.20
C ALA A 48 -4.52 -5.26 8.78
N THR A 49 -3.61 -4.27 8.65
CA THR A 49 -3.07 -3.84 7.36
C THR A 49 -2.30 -4.97 6.67
N LEU A 50 -1.43 -5.68 7.39
CA LEU A 50 -0.70 -6.83 6.85
C LEU A 50 -1.63 -7.97 6.43
N SER A 51 -2.67 -8.25 7.21
CA SER A 51 -3.71 -9.24 6.90
C SER A 51 -4.46 -8.86 5.62
N TYR A 52 -4.84 -7.59 5.47
CA TYR A 52 -5.49 -7.09 4.26
C TYR A 52 -4.57 -7.18 3.03
N SER A 53 -3.32 -6.74 3.14
CA SER A 53 -2.36 -6.84 2.02
C SER A 53 -2.05 -8.28 1.65
N SER A 54 -1.98 -9.19 2.64
CA SER A 54 -1.74 -10.62 2.44
C SER A 54 -2.92 -11.28 1.72
N ARG A 55 -4.16 -11.03 2.17
CA ARG A 55 -5.36 -11.54 1.51
C ARG A 55 -5.47 -11.03 0.08
N ARG A 56 -5.26 -9.73 -0.15
CA ARG A 56 -5.23 -9.17 -1.51
C ARG A 56 -4.16 -9.84 -2.37
N GLY A 57 -2.96 -10.05 -1.83
CA GLY A 57 -1.87 -10.76 -2.54
C GLY A 57 -2.22 -12.21 -2.88
N GLN A 58 -2.91 -12.91 -1.97
CA GLN A 58 -3.36 -14.28 -2.20
C GLN A 58 -4.49 -14.35 -3.24
N ASP A 59 -5.48 -13.47 -3.16
CA ASP A 59 -6.59 -13.41 -4.12
C ASP A 59 -6.08 -13.08 -5.53
N THR A 60 -5.13 -12.14 -5.63
CA THR A 60 -4.48 -11.81 -6.91
C THR A 60 -3.65 -12.97 -7.45
N SER A 61 -2.88 -13.66 -6.60
CA SER A 61 -2.14 -14.86 -7.00
C SER A 61 -3.07 -15.97 -7.48
N TRP A 62 -4.20 -16.19 -6.80
CA TRP A 62 -5.19 -17.19 -7.20
C TRP A 62 -5.85 -16.85 -8.53
N MET A 63 -6.24 -15.59 -8.72
CA MET A 63 -6.81 -15.11 -9.99
C MET A 63 -5.81 -15.18 -11.14
N GLN A 64 -4.54 -14.87 -10.88
CA GLN A 64 -3.47 -14.96 -11.87
C GLN A 64 -3.27 -16.42 -12.29
N ALA A 65 -3.08 -17.34 -11.33
CA ALA A 65 -2.89 -18.76 -11.63
C ALA A 65 -4.06 -19.37 -12.43
N ARG A 66 -5.30 -18.92 -12.16
CA ARG A 66 -6.48 -19.33 -12.92
C ARG A 66 -6.45 -18.79 -14.36
N THR A 67 -6.07 -17.53 -14.54
CA THR A 67 -5.94 -16.91 -15.86
C THR A 67 -4.81 -17.56 -16.67
N ASP A 68 -3.65 -17.81 -16.04
CA ASP A 68 -2.50 -18.47 -16.65
C ASP A 68 -2.87 -19.88 -17.11
N SER A 69 -3.52 -20.67 -16.24
CA SER A 69 -3.99 -22.01 -16.60
C SER A 69 -5.00 -21.98 -17.76
N GLN A 70 -5.85 -20.96 -17.83
CA GLN A 70 -6.75 -20.79 -18.97
C GLN A 70 -6.00 -20.42 -20.24
N GLN A 71 -4.98 -19.55 -20.15
CA GLN A 71 -4.16 -19.16 -21.28
C GLN A 71 -3.37 -20.36 -21.83
N ASP A 72 -2.73 -21.14 -20.97
CA ASP A 72 -2.01 -22.38 -21.37
C ASP A 72 -2.92 -23.35 -22.14
N ARG A 73 -4.19 -23.48 -21.69
CA ARG A 73 -5.18 -24.32 -22.38
C ARG A 73 -5.58 -23.76 -23.75
N LEU A 74 -5.66 -22.44 -23.88
CA LEU A 74 -5.96 -21.79 -25.16
C LEU A 74 -4.77 -21.87 -26.12
N ASP A 75 -3.55 -21.74 -25.61
CA ASP A 75 -2.32 -21.85 -26.38
C ASP A 75 -2.14 -23.28 -26.91
N SER A 76 -2.29 -24.29 -26.06
CA SER A 76 -2.24 -25.70 -26.48
C SER A 76 -3.33 -26.05 -27.51
N LEU A 77 -4.52 -25.47 -27.39
CA LEU A 77 -5.57 -25.62 -28.38
C LEU A 77 -5.21 -24.91 -29.70
N GLY A 78 -4.57 -23.74 -29.63
CA GLY A 78 -4.05 -23.02 -30.78
C GLY A 78 -3.03 -23.84 -31.56
N ASP A 79 -2.07 -24.44 -30.87
CA ASP A 79 -1.04 -25.31 -31.46
C ASP A 79 -1.66 -26.52 -32.18
N LEU A 80 -2.67 -27.14 -31.57
CA LEU A 80 -3.40 -28.24 -32.20
C LEU A 80 -4.15 -27.79 -33.47
N LEU A 81 -4.80 -26.63 -33.43
CA LEU A 81 -5.49 -26.07 -34.59
C LEU A 81 -4.50 -25.72 -35.70
N ASP A 82 -3.28 -25.27 -35.37
CA ASP A 82 -2.22 -24.99 -36.34
C ASP A 82 -1.70 -26.27 -37.01
N LEU A 83 -1.55 -27.36 -36.26
CA LEU A 83 -1.21 -28.66 -36.83
C LEU A 83 -2.27 -29.15 -37.81
N MET A 84 -3.57 -28.98 -37.48
CA MET A 84 -4.66 -29.35 -38.40
C MET A 84 -4.74 -28.40 -39.61
N ALA A 85 -4.35 -27.14 -39.45
CA ALA A 85 -4.31 -26.15 -40.53
C ALA A 85 -3.16 -26.38 -41.52
N LEU A 86 -2.05 -26.99 -41.06
CA LEU A 86 -0.91 -27.32 -41.91
C LEU A 86 -1.30 -28.25 -43.07
N GLU A 87 -2.22 -29.19 -42.83
CA GLU A 87 -2.71 -30.13 -43.84
C GLU A 87 -3.92 -29.59 -44.64
N ASN A 88 -4.49 -28.44 -44.25
CA ASN A 88 -5.67 -27.88 -44.90
C ASN A 88 -5.59 -26.35 -45.08
N PRO A 89 -5.20 -25.87 -46.28
CA PRO A 89 -5.10 -24.44 -46.60
C PRO A 89 -6.41 -23.65 -46.45
N THR A 90 -7.55 -24.30 -46.68
CA THR A 90 -8.87 -23.67 -46.51
C THR A 90 -9.17 -23.44 -45.03
N PHE A 91 -8.85 -24.43 -44.19
CA PHE A 91 -8.99 -24.33 -42.73
C PHE A 91 -8.06 -23.24 -42.17
N GLN A 92 -6.82 -23.16 -42.66
CA GLN A 92 -5.87 -22.11 -42.27
C GLN A 92 -6.42 -20.70 -42.51
N ARG A 93 -7.05 -20.45 -43.67
CA ARG A 93 -7.66 -19.14 -43.97
C ARG A 93 -8.79 -18.78 -43.02
N VAL A 94 -9.65 -19.75 -42.68
CA VAL A 94 -10.76 -19.55 -41.72
C VAL A 94 -10.23 -19.32 -40.31
N LEU A 95 -9.20 -20.06 -39.90
CA LEU A 95 -8.57 -19.94 -38.59
C LEU A 95 -7.92 -18.56 -38.40
N GLU A 96 -7.18 -18.08 -39.39
CA GLU A 96 -6.58 -16.74 -39.36
C GLU A 96 -7.62 -15.62 -39.33
N ALA A 97 -8.70 -15.74 -40.12
CA ALA A 97 -9.82 -14.80 -40.05
C ALA A 97 -10.46 -14.78 -38.65
N ARG A 98 -10.60 -15.94 -38.01
CA ARG A 98 -11.15 -16.04 -36.65
C ARG A 98 -10.19 -15.42 -35.61
N ARG A 99 -8.89 -15.68 -35.71
CA ARG A 99 -7.85 -15.08 -34.83
C ARG A 99 -7.85 -13.56 -34.94
N ALA A 100 -7.96 -13.02 -36.16
CA ALA A 100 -8.07 -11.59 -36.38
C ALA A 100 -9.32 -11.00 -35.70
N ALA A 101 -10.48 -11.66 -35.82
CA ALA A 101 -11.71 -11.21 -35.17
C ALA A 101 -11.63 -11.22 -33.63
N LEU A 102 -10.99 -12.24 -33.05
CA LEU A 102 -10.80 -12.34 -31.60
C LEU A 102 -9.84 -11.25 -31.08
N LYS A 103 -8.74 -10.97 -31.78
CA LYS A 103 -7.83 -9.87 -31.44
C LYS A 103 -8.53 -8.51 -31.43
N MET A 104 -9.51 -8.30 -32.31
CA MET A 104 -10.32 -7.06 -32.32
C MET A 104 -11.27 -6.97 -31.12
N GLN A 105 -11.88 -8.07 -30.68
CA GLN A 105 -12.75 -8.08 -29.49
C GLN A 105 -11.97 -7.84 -28.19
N GLN A 106 -10.73 -8.35 -28.11
CA GLN A 106 -9.88 -8.20 -26.93
C GLN A 106 -9.33 -6.77 -26.76
N ARG A 107 -9.27 -5.97 -27.84
CA ARG A 107 -8.82 -4.57 -27.80
C ARG A 107 -9.87 -3.59 -27.26
N ASN A 108 -11.08 -4.06 -26.91
CA ASN A 108 -12.10 -3.19 -26.31
C ASN A 108 -12.32 -3.42 -24.80
N PRO A 109 -11.35 -3.06 -23.92
CA PRO A 109 -11.61 -2.87 -22.51
C PRO A 109 -11.75 -1.38 -22.10
N GLU A 110 -11.57 -0.43 -23.02
CA GLU A 110 -11.48 1.01 -22.72
C GLU A 110 -12.71 1.80 -23.18
N SER A 111 -13.89 1.40 -22.71
CA SER A 111 -15.07 2.28 -22.68
C SER A 111 -15.76 2.32 -21.32
N THR A 112 -15.16 1.73 -20.28
CA THR A 112 -15.58 1.98 -18.89
C THR A 112 -14.77 3.14 -18.36
N ASP A 113 -15.03 4.31 -18.92
CA ASP A 113 -14.61 5.58 -18.37
C ASP A 113 -15.25 5.71 -16.98
N ARG A 114 -14.50 5.29 -15.97
CA ARG A 114 -14.36 5.94 -14.66
C ARG A 114 -15.56 6.74 -14.15
N GLU A 115 -16.75 6.15 -14.09
CA GLU A 115 -17.82 6.64 -13.20
C GLU A 115 -17.52 6.17 -11.77
N SER A 116 -16.37 6.60 -11.25
CA SER A 116 -16.18 6.77 -9.82
C SER A 116 -16.92 8.05 -9.44
N GLN A 117 -18.25 8.01 -9.50
CA GLN A 117 -19.04 8.97 -8.74
C GLN A 117 -18.72 8.72 -7.28
N GLU A 118 -17.93 9.63 -6.71
CA GLU A 118 -17.82 9.80 -5.27
C GLU A 118 -19.24 9.78 -4.67
N PRO A 119 -19.48 9.03 -3.58
CA PRO A 119 -20.64 9.32 -2.77
C PRO A 119 -20.41 10.69 -2.13
N SER A 120 -21.01 11.72 -2.72
CA SER A 120 -21.14 13.06 -2.12
C SER A 120 -21.80 12.90 -0.76
N ALA A 121 -20.98 12.86 0.29
CA ALA A 121 -21.42 12.87 1.67
C ALA A 121 -21.99 14.26 1.99
N THR A 122 -23.26 14.48 1.70
CA THR A 122 -24.01 15.61 2.26
C THR A 122 -24.41 15.25 3.69
N ALA A 123 -23.52 15.55 4.63
CA ALA A 123 -23.86 15.63 6.04
C ALA A 123 -24.72 16.88 6.27
N ASN A 124 -26.04 16.76 6.07
CA ASN A 124 -26.99 17.74 6.59
C ASN A 124 -27.15 17.50 8.09
N TYR A 125 -26.54 18.36 8.90
CA TYR A 125 -26.93 18.54 10.30
C TYR A 125 -28.11 19.51 10.35
N VAL A 126 -29.22 19.07 10.95
CA VAL A 126 -30.35 19.90 11.41
C VAL A 126 -30.25 20.03 12.93
#